data_AF-A0A6H5GKK2-F1
#
_entry.id   AF-A0A6H5GKK2-F1
#
_cell.length_a   1.000
_cell.length_b   1.000
_cell.length_c   1.000
_cell.angle_alpha   90.00
_cell.angle_beta   90.00
_cell.angle_gamma   90.00
#
_symmetry.space_group_name_H-M   'P 1'
#
loop_
_entity.id
_entity.type
_entity.pdbx_description
1 polymer ?
#
loop_
_entity_poly.entity_id
_entity_poly.type
_entity_poly.pdbx_seq_one_letter_code
_entity_poly.pdbx_strand_id
1 'polypeptide(L)'
;MLSLQIQECLMKVLEDKEPPLNAPLAAKYRRSFAFPSMNERTPVILTKIIDYLARDKKNLIQKFGECSLWANRMDLSLSGGSTDVSIDVLEQVRNWDENILVNDSHYVTEILLQGSSPEVVDFVTDNGGVEVLHDMILADFILSRCGVRKIQFRLKPMPWYVSDVTPSDFHTTVNSLLNSNDEHLQYFGKRWQNFIDSGAWRLSSEDFWCLGLSYSEMPRVDPNLHEDLKASPLVIFKGDLNYRKLVQDRNWDTTTPFRLALGQFSDVTLLALRTCKADTIAGLKPDQAELTASKSSDWLVSGEYGLIQFNKGNCGAQ
;
A
#
# COMPACT_ATOMS: atom_id res chain seq x y z
N MET A 1 -18.53 -14.44 -10.15
CA MET A 1 -17.70 -15.66 -10.18
C MET A 1 -16.40 -15.49 -9.41
N LEU A 2 -15.64 -14.40 -9.60
CA LEU A 2 -14.38 -14.16 -8.86
C LEU A 2 -14.55 -14.12 -7.33
N SER A 3 -15.57 -13.43 -6.78
CA SER A 3 -15.80 -13.34 -5.31
C SER A 3 -16.15 -14.68 -4.64
N LEU A 4 -16.59 -15.68 -5.40
CA LEU A 4 -16.96 -17.00 -4.89
C LEU A 4 -15.77 -17.98 -4.91
N GLN A 5 -14.86 -17.89 -5.89
CA GLN A 5 -13.63 -18.71 -5.91
C GLN A 5 -12.57 -18.23 -4.90
N ILE A 6 -12.52 -16.92 -4.63
CA ILE A 6 -11.72 -16.31 -3.55
C ILE A 6 -12.18 -16.84 -2.18
N GLN A 7 -13.48 -17.03 -1.97
CA GLN A 7 -14.02 -17.65 -0.75
C GLN A 7 -13.73 -19.16 -0.67
N GLU A 8 -13.81 -19.93 -1.77
CA GLU A 8 -13.61 -21.38 -1.73
C GLU A 8 -12.16 -21.84 -1.59
N CYS A 9 -11.17 -21.07 -2.04
CA CYS A 9 -9.74 -21.37 -1.84
C CYS A 9 -9.23 -20.95 -0.44
N LEU A 10 -9.62 -19.78 0.08
CA LEU A 10 -9.35 -19.36 1.46
C LEU A 10 -10.01 -20.28 2.51
N MET A 11 -11.20 -20.82 2.21
CA MET A 11 -11.89 -21.81 3.06
C MET A 11 -11.23 -23.20 3.06
N LYS A 12 -10.38 -23.53 2.06
CA LYS A 12 -9.63 -24.80 2.00
C LYS A 12 -8.29 -24.77 2.72
N VAL A 13 -7.75 -23.58 3.02
CA VAL A 13 -6.52 -23.41 3.80
C VAL A 13 -6.83 -23.37 5.30
N LEU A 14 -8.01 -22.89 5.68
CA LEU A 14 -8.41 -22.69 7.07
C LEU A 14 -9.13 -23.92 7.65
N GLU A 15 -8.59 -24.47 8.74
CA GLU A 15 -9.13 -25.66 9.40
C GLU A 15 -9.80 -25.26 10.72
N ASP A 16 -11.09 -25.60 10.91
CA ASP A 16 -11.79 -25.35 12.17
C ASP A 16 -11.47 -26.42 13.24
N LYS A 17 -10.23 -26.41 13.73
CA LYS A 17 -9.75 -27.31 14.78
C LYS A 17 -8.64 -26.68 15.62
N GLU A 18 -8.33 -27.31 16.76
CA GLU A 18 -7.15 -26.98 17.57
C GLU A 18 -5.85 -27.35 16.82
N PRO A 19 -4.76 -26.58 16.99
CA PRO A 19 -3.49 -26.90 16.36
C PRO A 19 -2.93 -28.24 16.89
N PRO A 20 -2.45 -29.14 16.01
CA PRO A 20 -1.87 -30.42 16.43
C PRO A 20 -0.64 -30.23 17.34
N LEU A 21 -0.41 -31.18 18.26
CA LEU A 21 0.77 -31.17 19.13
C LEU A 21 2.06 -31.11 18.27
N ASN A 22 2.96 -30.17 18.57
CA ASN A 22 4.23 -29.91 17.86
C ASN A 22 4.11 -29.35 16.42
N ALA A 23 2.95 -28.87 15.99
CA ALA A 23 2.81 -28.16 14.71
C ALA A 23 3.34 -26.70 14.79
N PRO A 24 3.91 -26.14 13.70
CA PRO A 24 4.28 -24.73 13.64
C PRO A 24 3.07 -23.81 13.84
N LEU A 25 3.29 -22.68 14.53
CA LEU A 25 2.24 -21.70 14.78
C LEU A 25 1.81 -21.03 13.46
N ALA A 26 0.56 -21.23 13.05
CA ALA A 26 0.03 -20.75 11.76
C ALA A 26 -1.41 -20.26 11.90
N ALA A 27 -1.77 -19.17 11.20
CA ALA A 27 -3.14 -18.64 11.10
C ALA A 27 -4.05 -19.50 10.20
N LYS A 28 -3.77 -20.81 10.19
CA LYS A 28 -4.45 -21.85 9.46
C LYS A 28 -5.58 -22.45 10.29
N TYR A 29 -5.37 -22.61 11.59
CA TYR A 29 -6.30 -23.30 12.47
C TYR A 29 -7.20 -22.28 13.17
N ARG A 30 -8.51 -22.28 12.90
CA ARG A 30 -9.46 -21.26 13.40
C ARG A 30 -9.51 -21.17 14.92
N ARG A 31 -9.20 -22.27 15.61
CA ARG A 31 -9.17 -22.36 17.08
C ARG A 31 -7.77 -22.15 17.66
N SER A 32 -6.74 -21.97 16.82
CA SER A 32 -5.41 -21.57 17.29
C SER A 32 -5.37 -20.11 17.68
N PHE A 33 -4.41 -19.74 18.53
CA PHE A 33 -4.13 -18.36 18.88
C PHE A 33 -3.74 -17.47 17.68
N ALA A 34 -3.15 -18.05 16.63
CA ALA A 34 -2.63 -17.30 15.47
C ALA A 34 -3.71 -16.84 14.49
N PHE A 35 -4.83 -17.55 14.38
CA PHE A 35 -5.93 -17.22 13.45
C PHE A 35 -6.65 -15.89 13.77
N PRO A 36 -7.21 -15.68 14.98
CA PRO A 36 -7.79 -14.39 15.33
C PRO A 36 -6.70 -13.31 15.41
N SER A 37 -5.45 -13.67 15.73
CA SER A 37 -4.35 -12.70 15.77
C SER A 37 -4.02 -12.11 14.39
N MET A 38 -4.06 -12.87 13.31
CA MET A 38 -3.72 -12.40 11.96
C MET A 38 -4.92 -11.87 11.18
N ASN A 39 -6.10 -12.46 11.31
CA ASN A 39 -7.28 -12.09 10.51
C ASN A 39 -8.15 -11.00 11.15
N GLU A 40 -8.12 -10.88 12.47
CA GLU A 40 -9.00 -9.95 13.19
C GLU A 40 -8.16 -8.92 13.93
N ARG A 41 -7.17 -9.35 14.72
CA ARG A 41 -6.39 -8.45 15.57
C ARG A 41 -5.35 -7.66 14.80
N THR A 42 -4.70 -8.19 13.76
CA THR A 42 -3.64 -7.42 13.08
C THR A 42 -4.17 -6.30 12.19
N PRO A 43 -5.23 -6.49 11.39
CA PRO A 43 -5.93 -5.38 10.74
C PRO A 43 -6.40 -4.37 11.79
N VAL A 44 -6.99 -4.82 12.90
CA VAL A 44 -7.41 -3.94 14.00
C VAL A 44 -6.23 -3.25 14.71
N ILE A 45 -5.03 -3.85 14.80
CA ILE A 45 -3.82 -3.25 15.38
C ILE A 45 -3.21 -2.24 14.41
N LEU A 46 -3.18 -2.53 13.10
CA LEU A 46 -2.76 -1.60 12.05
C LEU A 46 -3.71 -0.41 11.99
N THR A 47 -5.02 -0.67 12.00
CA THR A 47 -6.04 0.37 12.12
C THR A 47 -5.93 1.08 13.46
N LYS A 48 -5.67 0.42 14.60
CA LYS A 48 -5.46 1.08 15.91
C LYS A 48 -4.19 1.89 16.00
N ILE A 49 -3.11 1.51 15.31
CA ILE A 49 -1.88 2.31 15.23
C ILE A 49 -2.17 3.54 14.38
N ILE A 50 -2.83 3.38 13.23
CA ILE A 50 -3.32 4.48 12.40
C ILE A 50 -4.30 5.37 13.18
N ASP A 51 -5.19 4.78 13.98
CA ASP A 51 -6.25 5.43 14.75
C ASP A 51 -5.70 6.05 16.06
N TYR A 52 -4.63 5.52 16.64
CA TYR A 52 -3.87 6.13 17.73
C TYR A 52 -3.04 7.33 17.23
N LEU A 53 -2.37 7.17 16.09
CA LEU A 53 -1.68 8.25 15.36
C LEU A 53 -2.66 9.34 14.86
N ALA A 54 -3.90 8.95 14.52
CA ALA A 54 -4.94 9.85 14.01
C ALA A 54 -5.84 10.47 15.09
N ARG A 55 -6.12 9.80 16.21
CA ARG A 55 -6.94 10.35 17.32
C ARG A 55 -6.18 11.32 18.20
N ASP A 56 -4.88 11.12 18.40
CA ASP A 56 -4.05 12.10 19.12
C ASP A 56 -3.51 13.22 18.21
N LYS A 57 -4.00 13.28 16.96
CA LYS A 57 -3.67 14.31 15.96
C LYS A 57 -3.86 15.73 16.48
N LYS A 58 -4.85 16.00 17.34
CA LYS A 58 -5.06 17.33 17.93
C LYS A 58 -3.95 17.72 18.94
N ASN A 59 -3.48 16.79 19.78
CA ASN A 59 -2.33 17.04 20.67
C ASN A 59 -1.00 17.02 19.91
N LEU A 60 -0.85 16.18 18.89
CA LEU A 60 0.33 16.12 18.02
C LEU A 60 0.50 17.42 17.20
N ILE A 61 -0.59 17.98 16.66
CA ILE A 61 -0.60 19.27 15.97
C ILE A 61 -0.33 20.43 16.93
N GLN A 62 -0.85 20.37 18.17
CA GLN A 62 -0.61 21.40 19.19
C GLN A 62 0.83 21.37 19.75
N LYS A 63 1.53 20.22 19.67
CA LYS A 63 2.85 19.99 20.29
C LYS A 63 4.02 20.02 19.30
N PHE A 64 3.78 19.83 18.00
CA PHE A 64 4.82 19.80 16.95
C PHE A 64 4.55 20.82 15.82
N GLY A 65 4.20 22.05 16.21
CA GLY A 65 3.70 23.11 15.34
C GLY A 65 4.38 23.34 13.97
N GLU A 66 3.50 23.71 13.03
CA GLU A 66 3.69 24.67 11.92
C GLU A 66 4.50 24.30 10.66
N CYS A 67 4.74 23.02 10.35
CA CYS A 67 5.19 22.65 8.99
C CYS A 67 4.64 21.30 8.53
N SER A 68 3.34 21.22 8.25
CA SER A 68 2.85 20.22 7.29
C SER A 68 1.46 20.59 6.76
N LEU A 69 1.38 20.64 5.43
CA LEU A 69 0.26 21.06 4.57
C LEU A 69 -1.06 20.27 4.70
N TRP A 70 -1.27 19.58 5.81
CA TRP A 70 -2.53 18.91 6.16
C TRP A 70 -3.49 19.79 6.99
N ALA A 71 -3.15 21.06 7.23
CA ALA A 71 -3.99 22.03 7.95
C ALA A 71 -5.17 22.57 7.11
N ASN A 72 -5.09 22.60 5.78
CA ASN A 72 -6.04 23.37 4.95
C ASN A 72 -7.41 22.71 4.69
N ARG A 73 -7.66 21.47 5.14
CA ARG A 73 -8.98 20.82 4.98
C ARG A 73 -9.70 20.49 6.30
N MET A 74 -9.08 20.77 7.45
CA MET A 74 -9.64 20.49 8.80
C MET A 74 -10.12 21.75 9.54
N ASP A 75 -9.96 22.95 8.96
CA ASP A 75 -10.26 24.23 9.64
C ASP A 75 -11.68 24.77 9.38
N LEU A 76 -12.44 24.16 8.47
CA LEU A 76 -13.79 24.63 8.11
C LEU A 76 -14.93 23.87 8.79
N SER A 77 -14.65 22.85 9.62
CA SER A 77 -15.68 22.07 10.34
C SER A 77 -15.57 22.13 11.86
N LEU A 78 -14.65 22.94 12.41
CA LEU A 78 -14.43 23.07 13.86
C LEU A 78 -15.01 24.37 14.46
N SER A 79 -15.79 25.14 13.69
CA SER A 79 -16.59 26.23 14.25
C SER A 79 -17.92 25.70 14.80
N GLY A 80 -17.88 25.17 16.03
CA GLY A 80 -19.06 25.07 16.90
C GLY A 80 -19.46 23.67 17.33
N GLY A 81 -19.19 23.33 18.59
CA GLY A 81 -19.90 22.26 19.30
C GLY A 81 -19.00 21.28 20.06
N SER A 82 -19.06 21.39 21.40
CA SER A 82 -18.75 20.41 22.46
C SER A 82 -17.98 19.11 22.14
N THR A 83 -16.93 18.92 22.93
CA THR A 83 -16.22 17.66 23.21
C THR A 83 -17.15 16.52 23.63
N ASP A 84 -17.49 15.63 22.71
CA ASP A 84 -17.74 14.21 22.92
C ASP A 84 -18.17 13.61 21.58
N VAL A 85 -17.20 13.12 20.79
CA VAL A 85 -17.54 12.35 19.59
C VAL A 85 -16.62 11.15 19.47
N SER A 86 -17.05 10.04 20.06
CA SER A 86 -16.64 8.71 19.63
C SER A 86 -17.23 8.44 18.24
N ILE A 87 -16.62 9.01 17.20
CA ILE A 87 -16.93 8.60 15.82
C ILE A 87 -16.24 7.26 15.62
N ASP A 88 -17.02 6.22 15.29
CA ASP A 88 -16.49 4.88 15.05
C ASP A 88 -15.66 4.89 13.77
N VAL A 89 -14.33 4.87 13.89
CA VAL A 89 -13.41 4.84 12.74
C VAL A 89 -13.65 3.64 11.84
N LEU A 90 -14.25 2.56 12.37
CA LEU A 90 -14.70 1.43 11.56
C LEU A 90 -15.85 1.81 10.62
N GLU A 91 -16.69 2.78 10.99
CA GLU A 91 -17.77 3.29 10.15
C GLU A 91 -17.23 4.16 9.00
N GLN A 92 -16.20 4.99 9.25
CA GLN A 92 -15.53 5.75 8.21
C GLN A 92 -14.79 4.86 7.20
N VAL A 93 -14.17 3.76 7.68
CA VAL A 93 -13.52 2.77 6.83
C VAL A 93 -14.55 2.00 5.99
N ARG A 94 -15.69 1.60 6.58
CA ARG A 94 -16.80 0.96 5.83
C ARG A 94 -17.34 1.86 4.71
N ASN A 95 -17.42 3.17 4.94
CA ASN A 95 -17.86 4.12 3.91
C ASN A 95 -16.83 4.29 2.77
N TRP A 96 -15.55 3.99 3.01
CA TRP A 96 -14.51 4.05 1.99
C TRP A 96 -14.51 2.84 1.05
N ASP A 97 -15.02 1.69 1.48
CA ASP A 97 -15.15 0.50 0.62
C ASP A 97 -16.02 0.77 -0.62
N GLU A 98 -17.03 1.64 -0.48
CA GLU A 98 -17.91 2.04 -1.60
C GLU A 98 -17.19 2.85 -2.67
N ASN A 99 -16.08 3.50 -2.33
CA ASN A 99 -15.28 4.32 -3.22
C ASN A 99 -14.08 3.55 -3.84
N ILE A 100 -13.87 2.29 -3.45
CA ILE A 100 -12.87 1.42 -4.09
C ILE A 100 -13.49 0.81 -5.34
N LEU A 101 -13.09 1.31 -6.50
CA LEU A 101 -13.64 0.87 -7.79
C LEU A 101 -13.14 -0.53 -8.18
N VAL A 102 -11.88 -0.85 -7.87
CA VAL A 102 -11.32 -2.19 -8.08
C VAL A 102 -10.61 -2.63 -6.82
N ASN A 103 -10.91 -3.85 -6.35
CA ASN A 103 -10.33 -4.41 -5.14
C ASN A 103 -9.76 -5.82 -5.38
N ASP A 104 -8.49 -5.86 -5.78
CA ASP A 104 -7.73 -7.06 -6.06
C ASP A 104 -6.80 -7.48 -4.88
N SER A 105 -7.02 -6.93 -3.68
CA SER A 105 -6.20 -7.19 -2.49
C SER A 105 -6.05 -8.67 -2.11
N HIS A 106 -7.02 -9.51 -2.49
CA HIS A 106 -7.00 -10.94 -2.23
C HIS A 106 -5.82 -11.67 -2.88
N TYR A 107 -5.36 -11.25 -4.06
CA TYR A 107 -4.20 -11.87 -4.74
C TYR A 107 -2.88 -11.66 -3.97
N VAL A 108 -2.76 -10.53 -3.27
CA VAL A 108 -1.59 -10.25 -2.42
C VAL A 108 -1.50 -11.22 -1.26
N THR A 109 -2.66 -11.57 -0.69
CA THR A 109 -2.75 -12.53 0.41
C THR A 109 -2.28 -13.91 -0.05
N GLU A 110 -2.62 -14.31 -1.27
CA GLU A 110 -2.12 -15.55 -1.86
C GLU A 110 -0.60 -15.53 -2.00
N ILE A 111 -0.01 -14.46 -2.54
CA ILE A 111 1.45 -14.36 -2.73
C ILE A 111 2.20 -14.34 -1.40
N LEU A 112 1.71 -13.58 -0.40
CA LEU A 112 2.40 -13.40 0.86
C LEU A 112 2.24 -14.60 1.81
N LEU A 113 1.11 -15.31 1.77
CA LEU A 113 0.77 -16.31 2.77
C LEU A 113 0.70 -17.75 2.23
N GLN A 114 0.64 -17.97 0.92
CA GLN A 114 0.51 -19.30 0.31
C GLN A 114 1.75 -19.64 -0.51
N GLY A 115 2.56 -20.59 -0.03
CA GLY A 115 3.76 -21.09 -0.72
C GLY A 115 5.06 -20.90 0.07
N SER A 116 6.20 -20.88 -0.63
CA SER A 116 7.47 -20.43 -0.06
C SER A 116 7.41 -18.91 0.09
N SER A 117 7.48 -18.41 1.32
CA SER A 117 7.42 -16.98 1.60
C SER A 117 8.40 -16.19 0.71
N PRO A 118 7.94 -15.09 0.08
CA PRO A 118 8.78 -14.35 -0.85
C PRO A 118 10.01 -13.82 -0.14
N GLU A 119 11.18 -13.90 -0.79
CA GLU A 119 12.42 -13.39 -0.18
C GLU A 119 12.38 -11.87 -0.03
N VAL A 120 11.84 -11.18 -1.03
CA VAL A 120 11.76 -9.72 -1.11
C VAL A 120 10.34 -9.30 -1.49
N VAL A 121 9.90 -8.16 -0.97
CA VAL A 121 8.74 -7.41 -1.47
C VAL A 121 9.16 -5.97 -1.72
N ASP A 122 8.81 -5.44 -2.87
CA ASP A 122 9.18 -4.10 -3.29
C ASP A 122 8.06 -3.08 -3.04
N PHE A 123 8.45 -1.88 -2.64
CA PHE A 123 7.57 -0.71 -2.53
C PHE A 123 8.12 0.40 -3.42
N VAL A 124 7.44 0.70 -4.52
CA VAL A 124 7.69 1.90 -5.33
C VAL A 124 6.86 3.02 -4.75
N THR A 125 7.52 3.90 -4.00
CA THR A 125 6.88 4.88 -3.13
C THR A 125 6.38 6.11 -3.91
N ASP A 126 5.39 6.79 -3.32
CA ASP A 126 4.87 8.08 -3.78
C ASP A 126 5.40 9.17 -2.85
N ASN A 127 4.60 9.60 -1.87
CA ASN A 127 4.92 10.76 -1.04
C ASN A 127 5.64 10.45 0.27
N GLY A 128 6.38 11.43 0.77
CA GLY A 128 6.94 11.48 2.13
C GLY A 128 5.88 11.81 3.19
N GLY A 129 6.35 12.12 4.40
CA GLY A 129 5.49 12.47 5.54
C GLY A 129 4.63 11.30 6.01
N VAL A 130 3.31 11.50 6.11
CA VAL A 130 2.38 10.49 6.65
C VAL A 130 2.24 9.29 5.72
N GLU A 131 2.40 9.47 4.40
CA GLU A 131 2.24 8.36 3.45
C GLU A 131 3.39 7.35 3.57
N VAL A 132 4.64 7.81 3.58
CA VAL A 132 5.78 6.91 3.81
C VAL A 132 5.71 6.25 5.19
N LEU A 133 5.16 6.92 6.21
CA LEU A 133 4.92 6.31 7.52
C LEU A 133 3.94 5.12 7.43
N HIS A 134 2.86 5.25 6.66
CA HIS A 134 1.94 4.14 6.41
C HIS A 134 2.61 3.00 5.65
N ASP A 135 3.47 3.32 4.68
CA ASP A 135 4.22 2.31 3.93
C ASP A 135 5.21 1.56 4.82
N MET A 136 5.89 2.25 5.75
CA MET A 136 6.76 1.65 6.77
C MET A 136 5.98 0.70 7.70
N ILE A 137 4.78 1.09 8.14
CA ILE A 137 3.93 0.25 8.99
C ILE A 137 3.51 -1.03 8.25
N LEU A 138 3.10 -0.91 6.98
CA LEU A 138 2.74 -2.07 6.16
C LEU A 138 3.96 -2.98 5.90
N ALA A 139 5.11 -2.38 5.59
CA ALA A 139 6.37 -3.10 5.40
C ALA A 139 6.81 -3.87 6.66
N ASP A 140 6.67 -3.29 7.86
CA ASP A 140 6.97 -3.96 9.13
C ASP A 140 6.06 -5.17 9.31
N PHE A 141 4.76 -5.00 9.05
CA PHE A 141 3.80 -6.11 9.13
C PHE A 141 4.17 -7.24 8.17
N ILE A 142 4.44 -6.93 6.89
CA ILE A 142 4.81 -7.92 5.87
C ILE A 142 6.09 -8.66 6.27
N LEU A 143 7.14 -7.92 6.65
CA LEU A 143 8.41 -8.49 7.08
C LEU A 143 8.24 -9.39 8.32
N SER A 144 7.51 -8.90 9.32
CA SER A 144 7.46 -9.53 10.64
C SER A 144 6.42 -10.63 10.77
N ARG A 145 5.39 -10.63 9.93
CA ARG A 145 4.21 -11.49 10.08
C ARG A 145 3.90 -12.34 8.86
N CYS A 146 4.40 -11.98 7.67
CA CYS A 146 4.16 -12.73 6.43
C CYS A 146 5.35 -13.60 6.00
N GLY A 147 6.41 -13.69 6.82
CA GLY A 147 7.59 -14.50 6.53
C GLY A 147 8.49 -13.94 5.43
N VAL A 148 8.26 -12.69 5.01
CA VAL A 148 9.10 -11.99 4.04
C VAL A 148 10.42 -11.62 4.70
N ARG A 149 11.54 -11.95 4.04
CA ARG A 149 12.87 -11.73 4.64
C ARG A 149 13.38 -10.31 4.47
N LYS A 150 12.97 -9.63 3.40
CA LYS A 150 13.47 -8.30 3.03
C LYS A 150 12.35 -7.44 2.43
N ILE A 151 12.36 -6.15 2.73
CA ILE A 151 11.58 -5.14 2.05
C ILE A 151 12.53 -4.24 1.27
N GLN A 152 12.21 -3.98 0.00
CA GLN A 152 12.96 -3.07 -0.86
C GLN A 152 12.12 -1.82 -1.12
N PHE A 153 12.49 -0.68 -0.54
CA PHE A 153 11.88 0.61 -0.87
C PHE A 153 12.60 1.23 -2.07
N ARG A 154 11.87 1.48 -3.15
CA ARG A 154 12.30 2.19 -4.36
C ARG A 154 11.86 3.64 -4.26
N LEU A 155 12.81 4.50 -3.88
CA LEU A 155 12.63 5.92 -3.59
C LEU A 155 13.05 6.78 -4.79
N LYS A 156 12.74 8.08 -4.77
CA LYS A 156 13.22 9.02 -5.81
C LYS A 156 14.65 9.48 -5.50
N PRO A 157 15.58 9.49 -6.47
CA PRO A 157 16.97 9.93 -6.24
C PRO A 157 17.11 11.45 -6.06
N MET A 158 16.09 12.22 -6.41
CA MET A 158 16.07 13.68 -6.32
C MET A 158 14.69 14.17 -5.90
N PRO A 159 14.56 15.43 -5.40
CA PRO A 159 13.26 16.05 -5.18
C PRO A 159 12.40 15.96 -6.43
N TRP A 160 11.23 15.35 -6.30
CA TRP A 160 10.36 15.02 -7.43
C TRP A 160 8.91 15.24 -7.04
N TYR A 161 8.11 15.83 -7.94
CA TYR A 161 6.68 16.09 -7.71
C TYR A 161 6.31 16.69 -6.34
N VAL A 162 7.15 17.61 -5.85
CA VAL A 162 7.03 18.32 -4.56
C VAL A 162 7.19 17.42 -3.34
N SER A 163 6.39 16.35 -3.23
CA SER A 163 6.29 15.53 -2.03
C SER A 163 6.81 14.11 -2.20
N ASP A 164 7.31 13.71 -3.38
CA ASP A 164 7.82 12.35 -3.54
C ASP A 164 8.99 12.07 -2.59
N VAL A 165 8.96 10.91 -1.95
CA VAL A 165 9.95 10.56 -0.93
C VAL A 165 11.32 10.24 -1.54
N THR A 166 12.34 10.92 -1.03
CA THR A 166 13.75 10.62 -1.29
C THR A 166 14.37 9.79 -0.16
N PRO A 167 15.57 9.19 -0.34
CA PRO A 167 16.31 8.57 0.76
C PRO A 167 16.49 9.49 1.97
N SER A 168 16.73 10.79 1.74
CA SER A 168 16.88 11.77 2.82
C SER A 168 15.59 11.93 3.62
N ASP A 169 14.44 12.00 2.94
CA ASP A 169 13.13 12.13 3.60
C ASP A 169 12.75 10.87 4.38
N PHE A 170 13.09 9.70 3.83
CA PHE A 170 12.89 8.41 4.49
C PHE A 170 13.68 8.33 5.81
N HIS A 171 14.98 8.66 5.76
CA HIS A 171 15.81 8.71 6.96
C HIS A 171 15.35 9.79 7.94
N THR A 172 14.93 10.95 7.45
CA THR A 172 14.39 12.03 8.29
C THR A 172 13.16 11.55 9.04
N THR A 173 12.26 10.81 8.39
CA THR A 173 11.06 10.24 9.02
C THR A 173 11.44 9.26 10.15
N VAL A 174 12.36 8.34 9.90
CA VAL A 174 12.84 7.39 10.94
C VAL A 174 13.53 8.14 12.08
N ASN A 175 14.36 9.13 11.77
CA ASN A 175 15.04 9.97 12.77
C ASN A 175 14.07 10.79 13.61
N SER A 176 12.97 11.30 13.04
CA SER A 176 11.92 11.98 13.79
C SER A 176 11.25 11.05 14.80
N LEU A 177 11.02 9.78 14.43
CA LEU A 177 10.47 8.78 15.35
C LEU A 177 11.47 8.41 16.45
N LEU A 178 12.74 8.19 16.10
CA LEU A 178 13.83 7.91 17.05
C LEU A 178 13.96 8.99 18.13
N ASN A 179 13.84 10.25 17.73
CA ASN A 179 13.98 11.42 18.61
C ASN A 179 12.65 11.89 19.21
N SER A 180 11.57 11.14 19.01
CA SER A 180 10.28 11.45 19.61
C SER A 180 10.32 11.30 21.13
N ASN A 181 9.59 12.15 21.83
CA ASN A 181 9.33 12.03 23.27
C ASN A 181 8.24 11.00 23.59
N ASP A 182 7.57 10.46 22.57
CA ASP A 182 6.60 9.38 22.70
C ASP A 182 7.30 8.02 22.63
N GLU A 183 7.10 7.18 23.64
CA GLU A 183 7.78 5.89 23.77
C GLU A 183 7.41 4.90 22.66
N HIS A 184 6.17 4.95 22.15
CA HIS A 184 5.72 4.08 21.06
C HIS A 184 6.34 4.50 19.73
N LEU A 185 6.37 5.80 19.44
CA LEU A 185 7.05 6.32 18.25
C LEU A 185 8.55 6.03 18.30
N GLN A 186 9.18 6.22 19.45
CA GLN A 186 10.59 5.89 19.62
C GLN A 186 10.86 4.39 19.45
N TYR A 187 9.96 3.52 19.93
CA TYR A 187 10.06 2.07 19.70
C TYR A 187 10.06 1.74 18.21
N PHE A 188 9.13 2.28 17.44
CA PHE A 188 9.08 2.06 15.99
C PHE A 188 10.29 2.67 15.27
N GLY A 189 10.75 3.86 15.67
CA GLY A 189 11.97 4.47 15.15
C GLY A 189 13.19 3.56 15.34
N LYS A 190 13.40 3.03 16.56
CA LYS A 190 14.51 2.10 16.86
C LYS A 190 14.39 0.82 16.06
N ARG A 191 13.18 0.28 15.97
CA ARG A 191 12.89 -0.96 15.24
C ARG A 191 13.17 -0.84 13.74
N TRP A 192 12.68 0.23 13.11
CA TRP A 192 12.85 0.44 11.68
C TRP A 192 14.28 0.84 11.33
N GLN A 193 14.97 1.59 12.19
CA GLN A 193 16.41 1.81 12.05
C GLN A 193 17.18 0.48 12.07
N ASN A 194 16.86 -0.43 12.99
CA ASN A 194 17.49 -1.76 13.01
C ASN A 194 17.17 -2.57 11.73
N PHE A 195 15.98 -2.43 11.14
CA PHE A 195 15.69 -3.07 9.86
C PHE A 195 16.55 -2.53 8.72
N ILE A 196 16.78 -1.22 8.70
CA ILE A 196 17.68 -0.58 7.73
C ILE A 196 19.12 -1.07 7.96
N ASP A 197 19.62 -1.00 9.19
CA ASP A 197 21.02 -1.35 9.52
C ASP A 197 21.34 -2.83 9.26
N SER A 198 20.37 -3.72 9.47
CA SER A 198 20.50 -5.16 9.18
C SER A 198 20.30 -5.52 7.71
N GLY A 199 19.85 -4.57 6.88
CA GLY A 199 19.50 -4.80 5.47
C GLY A 199 18.21 -5.62 5.28
N ALA A 200 17.39 -5.76 6.32
CA ALA A 200 16.03 -6.27 6.23
C ALA A 200 15.12 -5.28 5.52
N TRP A 201 15.33 -3.98 5.71
CA TRP A 201 14.82 -2.92 4.85
C TRP A 201 15.98 -2.37 4.03
N ARG A 202 15.79 -2.32 2.71
CA ARG A 202 16.77 -1.80 1.76
C ARG A 202 16.16 -0.60 1.06
N LEU A 203 16.96 0.43 0.88
CA LEU A 203 16.57 1.65 0.17
C LEU A 203 17.37 1.70 -1.13
N SER A 204 16.68 1.87 -2.26
CA SER A 204 17.32 2.18 -3.54
C SER A 204 16.62 3.36 -4.20
N SER A 205 17.32 4.01 -5.12
CA SER A 205 16.83 5.21 -5.79
C SER A 205 17.40 5.29 -7.21
N GLU A 206 16.80 4.54 -8.11
CA GLU A 206 17.20 4.47 -9.51
C GLU A 206 16.69 5.69 -10.30
N ASP A 207 17.49 6.21 -11.24
CA ASP A 207 17.16 7.41 -12.03
C ASP A 207 15.88 7.26 -12.85
N PHE A 208 15.56 6.02 -13.25
CA PHE A 208 14.38 5.71 -14.05
C PHE A 208 13.07 6.24 -13.44
N TRP A 209 12.96 6.26 -12.11
CA TRP A 209 11.78 6.76 -11.40
C TRP A 209 11.48 8.24 -11.67
N CYS A 210 12.52 9.03 -11.99
CA CYS A 210 12.45 10.45 -12.31
C CYS A 210 12.55 10.75 -13.81
N LEU A 211 12.55 9.74 -14.68
CA LEU A 211 12.42 9.97 -16.13
C LEU A 211 10.97 10.27 -16.51
N GLY A 212 10.77 11.02 -17.60
CA GLY A 212 9.44 11.28 -18.19
C GLY A 212 8.86 10.09 -18.96
N LEU A 213 9.31 8.86 -18.67
CA LEU A 213 8.96 7.64 -19.39
C LEU A 213 7.90 6.84 -18.63
N SER A 214 7.07 6.11 -19.39
CA SER A 214 6.20 5.08 -18.83
C SER A 214 6.99 3.84 -18.44
N TYR A 215 6.42 3.00 -17.59
CA TYR A 215 7.08 1.76 -17.16
C TYR A 215 7.16 0.73 -18.28
N SER A 216 6.32 0.83 -19.30
CA SER A 216 6.45 0.03 -20.53
C SER A 216 7.74 0.31 -21.32
N GLU A 217 8.44 1.42 -21.08
CA GLU A 217 9.74 1.69 -21.70
C GLU A 217 10.92 1.13 -20.90
N MET A 218 10.69 0.69 -19.65
CA MET A 218 11.75 0.19 -18.75
C MET A 218 12.55 -0.97 -19.34
N PRO A 219 11.95 -2.00 -19.98
CA PRO A 219 12.72 -3.10 -20.57
C PRO A 219 13.73 -2.66 -21.63
N ARG A 220 13.49 -1.51 -22.29
CA ARG A 220 14.37 -0.96 -23.33
C ARG A 220 15.42 0.00 -22.75
N VAL A 221 15.05 0.81 -21.76
CA VAL A 221 15.86 1.92 -21.25
C VAL A 221 16.69 1.51 -20.04
N ASP A 222 16.14 0.70 -19.15
CA ASP A 222 16.82 0.13 -17.98
C ASP A 222 16.44 -1.35 -17.80
N PRO A 223 16.98 -2.23 -18.67
CA PRO A 223 16.67 -3.66 -18.64
C PRO A 223 17.09 -4.33 -17.31
N ASN A 224 18.10 -3.79 -16.62
CA ASN A 224 18.56 -4.34 -15.35
C ASN A 224 17.52 -4.08 -14.24
N LEU A 225 16.99 -2.86 -14.15
CA LEU A 225 15.91 -2.55 -13.22
C LEU A 225 14.64 -3.33 -13.56
N HIS A 226 14.31 -3.48 -14.84
CA HIS A 226 13.14 -4.27 -15.24
C HIS A 226 13.27 -5.75 -14.82
N GLU A 227 14.40 -6.39 -15.08
CA GLU A 227 14.62 -7.79 -14.68
C GLU A 227 14.69 -7.96 -13.15
N ASP A 228 15.22 -6.98 -12.41
CA ASP A 228 15.18 -6.96 -10.94
C ASP A 228 13.75 -6.89 -10.39
N LEU A 229 12.91 -5.99 -10.92
CA LEU A 229 11.50 -5.88 -10.53
C LEU A 229 10.68 -7.11 -10.94
N LYS A 230 10.99 -7.70 -12.10
CA LYS A 230 10.35 -8.92 -12.59
C LYS A 230 10.70 -10.15 -11.76
N ALA A 231 11.93 -10.20 -11.22
CA ALA A 231 12.33 -11.24 -10.29
C ALA A 231 11.67 -11.11 -8.91
N SER A 232 11.19 -9.91 -8.56
CA SER A 232 10.44 -9.69 -7.33
C SER A 232 9.08 -10.43 -7.37
N PRO A 233 8.77 -11.24 -6.33
CA PRO A 233 7.48 -11.92 -6.23
C PRO A 233 6.28 -10.96 -6.16
N LEU A 234 6.50 -9.74 -5.67
CA LEU A 234 5.50 -8.70 -5.59
C LEU A 234 6.12 -7.31 -5.52
N VAL A 235 5.72 -6.44 -6.46
CA VAL A 235 6.04 -5.01 -6.45
C VAL A 235 4.78 -4.20 -6.17
N ILE A 236 4.77 -3.44 -5.07
CA ILE A 236 3.66 -2.55 -4.68
C ILE A 236 3.96 -1.14 -5.16
N PHE A 237 3.14 -0.62 -6.06
CA PHE A 237 3.21 0.75 -6.57
C PHE A 237 2.23 1.64 -5.83
N LYS A 238 2.71 2.76 -5.31
CA LYS A 238 1.92 3.71 -4.51
C LYS A 238 1.52 4.94 -5.33
N GLY A 239 0.29 5.41 -5.17
CA GLY A 239 -0.11 6.74 -5.62
C GLY A 239 -0.42 6.89 -7.11
N ASP A 240 -0.79 8.12 -7.48
CA ASP A 240 -1.34 8.44 -8.80
C ASP A 240 -0.28 8.51 -9.90
N LEU A 241 0.89 9.10 -9.61
CA LEU A 241 1.97 9.22 -10.59
C LEU A 241 2.51 7.85 -11.02
N ASN A 242 2.71 6.93 -10.08
CA ASN A 242 3.09 5.55 -10.40
C ASN A 242 2.03 4.86 -11.25
N TYR A 243 0.74 5.04 -10.94
CA TYR A 243 -0.35 4.48 -11.75
C TYR A 243 -0.32 5.03 -13.18
N ARG A 244 -0.20 6.34 -13.36
CA ARG A 244 -0.08 6.98 -14.68
C ARG A 244 1.08 6.40 -15.48
N LYS A 245 2.26 6.24 -14.87
CA LYS A 245 3.42 5.61 -15.53
C LYS A 245 3.19 4.13 -15.86
N LEU A 246 2.50 3.37 -15.00
CA LEU A 246 2.10 1.98 -15.26
C LEU A 246 1.20 1.88 -16.50
N VAL A 247 0.16 2.71 -16.57
CA VAL A 247 -0.79 2.72 -17.70
C VAL A 247 -0.37 3.66 -18.83
N GLN A 248 0.89 4.09 -18.84
CA GLN A 248 1.49 4.92 -19.91
C GLN A 248 0.80 6.29 -20.12
N ASP A 249 0.04 6.77 -19.14
CA ASP A 249 -0.67 8.06 -19.12
C ASP A 249 -1.52 8.31 -20.38
N ARG A 250 -2.16 7.26 -20.90
CA ARG A 250 -3.02 7.33 -22.10
C ARG A 250 -4.49 7.46 -21.72
N ASN A 251 -5.26 8.04 -22.64
CA ASN A 251 -6.72 8.04 -22.61
C ASN A 251 -7.26 6.67 -23.04
N TRP A 252 -7.14 5.67 -22.17
CA TRP A 252 -7.68 4.34 -22.40
C TRP A 252 -9.20 4.35 -22.36
N ASP A 253 -9.83 3.47 -23.13
CA ASP A 253 -11.19 3.03 -22.78
C ASP A 253 -11.14 2.47 -21.35
N THR A 254 -12.04 2.93 -20.47
CA THR A 254 -12.01 2.62 -19.04
C THR A 254 -12.08 1.12 -18.77
N THR A 255 -12.64 0.34 -19.70
CA THR A 255 -12.76 -1.12 -19.65
C THR A 255 -11.56 -1.86 -20.24
N THR A 256 -10.60 -1.16 -20.84
CA THR A 256 -9.34 -1.74 -21.35
C THR A 256 -8.69 -2.59 -20.25
N PRO A 257 -8.35 -3.87 -20.49
CA PRO A 257 -7.76 -4.70 -19.45
C PRO A 257 -6.49 -4.06 -18.86
N PHE A 258 -6.37 -4.04 -17.53
CA PHE A 258 -5.21 -3.44 -16.83
C PHE A 258 -3.87 -3.98 -17.37
N ARG A 259 -3.79 -5.30 -17.58
CA ARG A 259 -2.63 -5.96 -18.20
C ARG A 259 -2.25 -5.40 -19.57
N LEU A 260 -3.24 -5.07 -20.41
CA LEU A 260 -2.97 -4.48 -21.72
C LEU A 260 -2.44 -3.04 -21.59
N ALA A 261 -2.98 -2.28 -20.64
CA ALA A 261 -2.52 -0.92 -20.35
C ALA A 261 -1.07 -0.87 -19.83
N LEU A 262 -0.61 -1.92 -19.13
CA LEU A 262 0.78 -2.07 -18.68
C LEU A 262 1.80 -2.22 -19.83
N GLY A 263 1.36 -2.63 -21.02
CA GLY A 263 2.24 -2.83 -22.18
C GLY A 263 3.35 -3.85 -21.92
N GLN A 264 4.59 -3.47 -22.23
CA GLN A 264 5.77 -4.34 -22.03
C GLN A 264 6.10 -4.58 -20.55
N PHE A 265 5.50 -3.81 -19.64
CA PHE A 265 5.67 -3.99 -18.19
C PHE A 265 4.71 -5.03 -17.59
N SER A 266 3.87 -5.66 -18.43
CA SER A 266 2.86 -6.64 -18.00
C SER A 266 3.45 -7.97 -17.49
N ASP A 267 4.74 -8.20 -17.66
CA ASP A 267 5.45 -9.39 -17.17
C ASP A 267 5.90 -9.28 -15.70
N VAL A 268 5.79 -8.11 -15.07
CA VAL A 268 6.06 -7.89 -13.64
C VAL A 268 4.83 -8.21 -12.78
N THR A 269 5.02 -8.95 -11.69
CA THR A 269 3.96 -9.19 -10.69
C THR A 269 3.83 -7.99 -9.77
N LEU A 270 2.70 -7.29 -9.85
CA LEU A 270 2.54 -6.00 -9.17
C LEU A 270 1.15 -5.75 -8.63
N LEU A 271 1.09 -4.85 -7.65
CA LEU A 271 -0.12 -4.28 -7.10
C LEU A 271 -0.03 -2.76 -7.18
N ALA A 272 -1.00 -2.11 -7.82
CA ALA A 272 -1.13 -0.66 -7.80
C ALA A 272 -2.14 -0.24 -6.72
N LEU A 273 -1.70 0.60 -5.79
CA LEU A 273 -2.50 1.23 -4.75
C LEU A 273 -2.64 2.71 -5.10
N ARG A 274 -3.77 3.08 -5.70
CA ARG A 274 -3.98 4.41 -6.26
C ARG A 274 -5.20 5.07 -5.66
N THR A 275 -5.07 6.34 -5.34
CA THR A 275 -6.21 7.27 -5.22
C THR A 275 -6.33 8.05 -6.53
N CYS A 276 -7.51 8.11 -7.15
CA CYS A 276 -7.73 8.73 -8.45
C CYS A 276 -7.52 10.26 -8.40
N LYS A 277 -6.44 10.74 -9.02
CA LYS A 277 -6.10 12.17 -9.14
C LYS A 277 -5.77 12.58 -10.59
N ALA A 278 -6.12 11.73 -11.56
CA ALA A 278 -5.88 11.94 -12.99
C ALA A 278 -6.90 11.17 -13.83
N ASP A 279 -7.13 11.66 -15.04
CA ASP A 279 -8.13 11.20 -16.01
C ASP A 279 -7.87 9.81 -16.61
N THR A 280 -6.62 9.31 -16.58
CA THR A 280 -6.31 7.96 -17.05
C THR A 280 -6.81 6.88 -16.09
N ILE A 281 -7.45 5.84 -16.63
CA ILE A 281 -7.86 4.65 -15.89
C ILE A 281 -8.02 3.47 -16.84
N ALA A 282 -7.79 2.26 -16.34
CA ALA A 282 -8.02 1.02 -17.08
C ALA A 282 -8.53 -0.07 -16.13
N GLY A 283 -9.11 -1.13 -16.69
CA GLY A 283 -9.50 -2.33 -15.96
C GLY A 283 -10.79 -2.21 -15.15
N LEU A 284 -11.65 -1.23 -15.46
CA LEU A 284 -12.98 -1.17 -14.87
C LEU A 284 -13.93 -2.20 -15.51
N LYS A 285 -14.99 -2.55 -14.78
CA LYS A 285 -16.09 -3.33 -15.34
C LYS A 285 -16.93 -2.46 -16.29
N PRO A 286 -17.64 -3.07 -17.26
CA PRO A 286 -18.66 -2.35 -18.03
C PRO A 286 -19.62 -1.58 -17.11
N ASP A 287 -20.03 -0.39 -17.54
CA ASP A 287 -20.94 0.54 -16.86
C ASP A 287 -20.41 1.15 -15.55
N GLN A 288 -19.28 0.68 -15.02
CA GLN A 288 -18.77 1.16 -13.73
C GLN A 288 -18.33 2.63 -13.80
N ALA A 289 -17.72 3.05 -14.91
CA ALA A 289 -17.28 4.42 -15.10
C ALA A 289 -18.48 5.39 -15.18
N GLU A 290 -19.51 5.01 -15.92
CA GLU A 290 -20.75 5.77 -16.12
C GLU A 290 -21.54 5.89 -14.81
N LEU A 291 -21.66 4.78 -14.07
CA LEU A 291 -22.30 4.78 -12.74
C LEU A 291 -21.55 5.68 -11.76
N THR A 292 -20.22 5.65 -11.77
CA THR A 292 -19.41 6.51 -10.90
C THR A 292 -19.54 7.98 -11.31
N ALA A 293 -19.48 8.27 -12.61
CA ALA A 293 -19.66 9.62 -13.15
C ALA A 293 -21.04 10.21 -12.84
N SER A 294 -22.08 9.37 -12.74
CA SER A 294 -23.43 9.81 -12.35
C SER A 294 -23.51 10.27 -10.90
N LYS A 295 -22.62 9.80 -10.02
CA LYS A 295 -22.53 10.17 -8.60
C LYS A 295 -21.61 11.38 -8.37
N SER A 296 -20.46 11.40 -9.04
CA SER A 296 -19.47 12.48 -8.98
C SER A 296 -18.90 12.71 -10.37
N SER A 297 -19.05 13.92 -10.91
CA SER A 297 -18.55 14.25 -12.24
C SER A 297 -17.03 14.35 -12.33
N ASP A 298 -16.36 14.54 -11.19
CA ASP A 298 -14.91 14.73 -11.03
C ASP A 298 -14.21 13.52 -10.39
N TRP A 299 -14.87 12.36 -10.36
CA TRP A 299 -14.45 11.14 -9.67
C TRP A 299 -13.03 10.64 -10.01
N LEU A 300 -12.51 10.95 -11.20
CA LEU A 300 -11.15 10.59 -11.62
C LEU A 300 -10.06 11.48 -11.03
N VAL A 301 -10.41 12.70 -10.60
CA VAL A 301 -9.46 13.75 -10.20
C VAL A 301 -9.67 14.27 -8.78
N SER A 302 -10.81 13.97 -8.16
CA SER A 302 -11.20 14.48 -6.84
C SER A 302 -10.36 13.92 -5.68
N GLY A 303 -9.75 12.74 -5.88
CA GLY A 303 -9.07 11.99 -4.85
C GLY A 303 -10.01 11.20 -3.93
N GLU A 304 -11.29 11.09 -4.27
CA GLU A 304 -12.29 10.40 -3.44
C GLU A 304 -12.42 8.91 -3.74
N TYR A 305 -12.00 8.49 -4.94
CA TYR A 305 -12.07 7.11 -5.42
C TYR A 305 -10.70 6.44 -5.44
N GLY A 306 -10.68 5.13 -5.28
CA GLY A 306 -9.46 4.34 -5.17
C GLY A 306 -9.45 3.09 -6.04
N LEU A 307 -8.24 2.61 -6.32
CA LEU A 307 -7.96 1.36 -7.01
C LEU A 307 -6.94 0.54 -6.21
N ILE A 308 -7.25 -0.73 -6.05
CA ILE A 308 -6.33 -1.79 -5.67
C ILE A 308 -6.33 -2.75 -6.86
N GLN A 309 -5.40 -2.57 -7.79
CA GLN A 309 -5.35 -3.33 -9.05
C GLN A 309 -4.14 -4.24 -9.10
N PHE A 310 -4.37 -5.51 -9.38
CA PHE A 310 -3.32 -6.52 -9.43
C PHE A 310 -3.00 -6.95 -10.87
N ASN A 311 -1.72 -7.19 -11.15
CA ASN A 311 -1.28 -7.90 -12.34
C ASN A 311 -0.35 -9.05 -11.94
N LYS A 312 -0.67 -10.26 -12.42
CA LYS A 312 0.22 -11.40 -12.31
C LYS A 312 1.24 -11.36 -13.45
N GLY A 313 2.52 -11.22 -13.11
CA GLY A 313 3.61 -11.31 -14.08
C GLY A 313 3.70 -12.68 -14.74
N ASN A 314 4.35 -12.75 -15.89
CA ASN A 314 4.62 -14.05 -16.51
C ASN A 314 5.72 -14.75 -15.70
N CYS A 315 5.37 -15.75 -14.89
CA CYS A 315 6.36 -16.74 -14.48
C CYS A 315 6.87 -17.39 -15.77
N GLY A 316 8.14 -17.17 -16.12
CA GLY A 316 8.79 -18.00 -17.11
C GLY A 316 8.58 -19.44 -16.69
N ALA A 317 7.85 -20.21 -17.49
CA ALA A 317 7.83 -21.65 -17.37
C ALA A 317 9.27 -22.10 -17.63
N GLN A 318 9.99 -22.47 -16.58
CA GLN A 318 11.09 -23.42 -16.67
C GLN A 318 10.53 -24.82 -16.47
#